data_AF-A0A7C7KQE6-F1
#
_entry.id   AF-A0A7C7KQE6-F1
#
_cell.length_a   1.000
_cell.length_b   1.000
_cell.length_c   1.000
_cell.angle_alpha   90.00
_cell.angle_beta   90.00
_cell.angle_gamma   90.00
#
_symmetry.space_group_name_H-M   'P 1'
#
loop_
_entity.id
_entity.type
_entity.pdbx_description
1 polymer ?
#
loop_
_entity_poly.entity_id
_entity_poly.type
_entity_poly.pdbx_seq_one_letter_code
_entity_poly.pdbx_strand_id
1 'polypeptide(L)'
;VPFVIIFSTIGLIDTYLGLVAIYVAVTLPFSTWMLKSFVDEVPREVEEAAMIDGKSRLMAHLTVTLPLIRGGLFATTLFIFILNWSEFLFALVLSYSNIETIPVRLAKYVTATAGTLYGVQAALAVLAMLPLVIAGFLIQKHLARGMTFGAVKR
;
A
#
# COMPACT_ATOMS: atom_id res chain seq x y z
N VAL A 1 -8.99 18.20 7.32
CA VAL A 1 -8.87 19.65 7.63
C VAL A 1 -7.47 20.05 8.11
N PRO A 2 -6.86 19.48 9.17
CA PRO A 2 -5.50 19.88 9.60
C PRO A 2 -4.41 19.57 8.57
N PHE A 3 -4.49 18.43 7.86
CA PHE A 3 -3.49 18.07 6.84
C PHE A 3 -3.42 19.06 5.68
N VAL A 4 -4.56 19.63 5.26
CA VAL A 4 -4.60 20.60 4.16
C VAL A 4 -3.83 21.85 4.53
N ILE A 5 -4.01 22.34 5.75
CA ILE A 5 -3.34 23.53 6.25
C ILE A 5 -1.84 23.28 6.30
N ILE A 6 -1.41 22.15 6.87
CA ILE A 6 0.01 21.79 6.97
C ILE A 6 0.65 21.65 5.58
N PHE A 7 0.00 20.95 4.66
CA PHE A 7 0.55 20.72 3.32
C PHE A 7 0.53 21.99 2.47
N SER A 8 -0.44 22.89 2.72
CA SER A 8 -0.49 24.21 2.09
C SER A 8 0.69 25.07 2.55
N THR A 9 0.96 25.14 3.86
CA THR A 9 2.01 26.01 4.41
C THR A 9 3.42 25.60 3.97
N ILE A 10 3.63 24.30 3.72
CA ILE A 10 4.91 23.76 3.23
C ILE A 10 4.96 23.59 1.70
N GLY A 11 3.93 24.02 0.97
CA GLY A 11 3.93 24.01 -0.50
C GLY A 11 3.82 22.63 -1.16
N LEU A 12 3.20 21.65 -0.48
CA LEU A 12 3.04 20.27 -0.98
C LEU A 12 1.66 19.97 -1.56
N ILE A 13 0.72 20.91 -1.50
CA ILE A 13 -0.57 20.78 -2.20
C ILE A 13 -0.32 20.69 -3.72
N ASP A 14 -1.06 19.79 -4.38
CA ASP A 14 -1.03 19.55 -5.82
C ASP A 14 0.34 19.12 -6.34
N THR A 15 1.11 18.44 -5.47
CA THR A 15 2.39 17.78 -5.83
C THR A 15 2.35 16.27 -5.59
N TYR A 16 3.02 15.50 -6.46
CA TYR A 16 3.16 14.05 -6.26
C TYR A 16 3.78 13.71 -4.92
N LEU A 17 4.77 14.50 -4.48
CA LEU A 17 5.44 14.32 -3.20
C LEU A 17 4.46 14.50 -2.02
N GLY A 18 3.57 15.49 -2.08
CA GLY A 18 2.52 15.67 -1.09
C GLY A 18 1.57 14.47 -1.00
N LEU A 19 1.08 13.97 -2.14
CA LEU A 19 0.23 12.78 -2.13
C LEU A 19 0.95 11.52 -1.62
N VAL A 20 2.20 11.31 -2.03
CA VAL A 20 3.01 10.18 -1.53
C VAL A 20 3.23 10.29 -0.03
N ALA A 21 3.56 11.48 0.47
CA ALA A 21 3.83 11.69 1.89
C ALA A 21 2.60 11.40 2.76
N ILE A 22 1.41 11.86 2.36
CA ILE A 22 0.19 11.57 3.13
C ILE A 22 -0.18 10.08 3.04
N TYR A 23 -0.03 9.44 1.88
CA TYR A 23 -0.28 8.01 1.72
C TYR A 23 0.65 7.18 2.59
N VAL A 24 1.94 7.50 2.63
CA VAL A 24 2.89 6.87 3.54
C VAL A 24 2.48 7.13 4.99
N ALA A 25 2.22 8.38 5.39
CA ALA A 25 1.87 8.70 6.78
C ALA A 25 0.64 7.92 7.29
N VAL A 26 -0.39 7.76 6.46
CA VAL A 26 -1.63 7.08 6.83
C VAL A 26 -1.48 5.55 6.80
N THR A 27 -0.73 5.01 5.85
CA THR A 27 -0.58 3.55 5.68
C THR A 27 0.60 2.96 6.45
N LEU A 28 1.54 3.77 6.91
CA LEU A 28 2.73 3.33 7.64
C LEU A 28 2.40 2.52 8.90
N PRO A 29 1.47 2.95 9.79
CA PRO A 29 1.13 2.18 10.99
C PRO A 29 0.58 0.79 10.64
N PHE A 30 -0.29 0.69 9.64
CA PHE A 30 -0.86 -0.58 9.17
C PHE A 30 0.21 -1.48 8.57
N SER A 31 1.06 -0.94 7.69
CA SER A 31 2.15 -1.71 7.09
C SER A 31 3.14 -2.22 8.14
N THR A 32 3.46 -1.40 9.15
CA THR A 32 4.39 -1.76 10.23
C THR A 32 3.81 -2.85 11.11
N TRP A 33 2.53 -2.72 11.49
CA TRP A 33 1.85 -3.74 12.29
C TRP A 33 1.77 -5.08 11.55
N MET A 34 1.46 -5.06 10.26
CA MET A 34 1.35 -6.28 9.47
C MET A 34 2.72 -6.91 9.18
N LEU A 35 3.75 -6.12 8.87
CA LEU A 35 5.11 -6.65 8.73
C LEU A 35 5.62 -7.22 10.06
N LYS A 36 5.29 -6.58 11.18
CA LYS A 36 5.65 -7.07 12.51
C LYS A 36 5.07 -8.46 12.78
N SER A 37 3.83 -8.76 12.36
CA SER A 37 3.27 -10.11 12.56
C SER A 37 4.06 -11.19 11.83
N PHE A 38 4.57 -10.90 10.63
CA PHE A 38 5.44 -11.84 9.90
C PHE A 38 6.85 -11.93 10.48
N VAL A 39 7.41 -10.81 10.97
CA VAL A 39 8.72 -10.81 11.63
C VAL A 39 8.68 -11.60 12.94
N ASP A 40 7.60 -11.46 13.73
CA ASP A 40 7.42 -12.15 15.00
C ASP A 40 7.30 -13.69 14.83
N GLU A 41 6.99 -14.19 13.62
CA GLU A 41 6.98 -15.62 13.28
C GLU A 41 8.38 -16.21 13.05
N VAL A 42 9.40 -15.38 12.80
CA VAL A 42 10.77 -15.83 12.57
C VAL A 42 11.43 -16.13 13.93
N PRO A 43 11.94 -17.37 14.14
CA PRO A 43 12.61 -17.70 15.39
C PRO A 43 13.89 -16.86 15.56
N ARG A 44 14.06 -16.28 16.75
CA ARG A 44 15.19 -15.37 17.05
C ARG A 44 16.54 -16.08 16.98
N GLU A 45 16.53 -17.38 17.25
CA GLU A 45 17.70 -18.25 17.23
C GLU A 45 18.37 -18.28 15.86
N VAL A 46 17.60 -18.10 14.77
CA VAL A 46 18.14 -18.07 13.40
C VAL A 46 18.94 -16.79 13.13
N GLU A 47 18.49 -15.65 13.65
CA GLU A 47 19.29 -14.40 13.61
C GLU A 47 20.52 -14.50 14.51
N GLU A 48 20.39 -15.10 15.70
CA GLU A 48 21.49 -15.30 16.65
C GLU A 48 22.58 -16.20 16.08
N ALA A 49 22.23 -17.29 15.40
CA ALA A 49 23.19 -18.15 14.70
C ALA A 49 23.99 -17.35 13.66
N ALA A 50 23.32 -16.51 12.86
CA ALA A 50 23.99 -15.67 11.89
C ALA A 50 24.93 -14.62 12.51
N MET A 51 24.62 -14.15 13.73
CA MET A 51 25.50 -13.27 14.49
C MET A 51 26.72 -14.00 15.06
N ILE A 52 26.56 -15.25 15.48
CA ILE A 52 27.68 -16.13 15.90
C ILE A 52 28.63 -16.35 14.71
N ASP A 53 28.10 -16.47 13.50
CA ASP A 53 28.88 -16.55 12.24
C ASP A 53 29.57 -15.22 11.84
N GLY A 54 29.51 -14.19 12.70
CA GLY A 54 30.22 -12.92 12.52
C GLY A 54 29.43 -11.82 11.80
N LYS A 55 28.14 -12.01 11.51
CA LYS A 55 27.30 -10.93 10.96
C LYS A 55 26.89 -9.93 12.04
N SER A 56 26.87 -8.65 11.69
CA SER A 56 26.26 -7.62 12.54
C SER A 56 24.74 -7.82 12.64
N ARG A 57 24.09 -7.27 13.68
CA ARG A 57 22.63 -7.37 13.89
C ARG A 57 21.82 -6.95 12.65
N LEU A 58 22.19 -5.82 12.02
CA LEU A 58 21.53 -5.33 10.81
C LEU A 58 21.74 -6.29 9.62
N MET A 59 22.96 -6.80 9.45
CA MET A 59 23.27 -7.74 8.38
C MET A 59 22.55 -9.08 8.58
N ALA A 60 22.46 -9.57 9.82
CA ALA A 60 21.69 -10.77 10.17
C ALA A 60 20.22 -10.57 9.80
N HIS A 61 19.60 -9.47 10.22
CA HIS A 61 18.21 -9.14 9.89
C HIS A 61 17.96 -9.08 8.36
N LEU A 62 18.81 -8.37 7.62
CA LEU A 62 18.65 -8.21 6.17
C LEU A 62 18.91 -9.49 5.37
N THR A 63 19.77 -10.39 5.86
CA THR A 63 20.14 -11.62 5.12
C THR A 63 19.38 -12.87 5.56
N VAL A 64 18.80 -12.86 6.76
CA VAL A 64 18.08 -14.00 7.33
C VAL A 64 16.59 -13.69 7.36
N THR A 65 16.20 -12.69 8.14
CA THR A 65 14.78 -12.38 8.42
C THR A 65 14.07 -11.83 7.21
N LEU A 66 14.65 -10.85 6.52
CA LEU A 66 14.00 -10.20 5.38
C LEU A 66 13.67 -11.19 4.23
N PRO A 67 14.56 -12.11 3.82
CA PRO A 67 14.24 -13.15 2.85
C PRO A 67 13.21 -14.18 3.34
N LEU A 68 13.20 -14.52 4.63
CA LEU A 68 12.22 -15.45 5.20
C LEU A 68 10.80 -14.87 5.17
N ILE A 69 10.64 -13.60 5.51
CA ILE A 69 9.34 -12.91 5.50
C ILE A 69 8.92 -12.38 4.12
N ARG A 70 9.65 -12.69 3.04
CA ARG A 70 9.39 -12.14 1.69
C ARG A 70 7.94 -12.30 1.24
N GLY A 71 7.27 -13.40 1.63
CA GLY A 71 5.87 -13.63 1.35
C GLY A 71 4.94 -12.65 2.08
N GLY A 72 5.25 -12.37 3.35
CA GLY A 72 4.58 -11.35 4.15
C GLY A 72 4.83 -9.93 3.65
N LEU A 73 6.05 -9.65 3.19
CA LEU A 73 6.40 -8.38 2.55
C LEU A 73 5.58 -8.16 1.27
N PHE A 74 5.44 -9.18 0.43
CA PHE A 74 4.63 -9.13 -0.78
C PHE A 74 3.14 -8.96 -0.48
N ALA A 75 2.61 -9.74 0.47
CA ALA A 75 1.21 -9.60 0.91
C ALA A 75 0.93 -8.20 1.46
N THR A 76 1.86 -7.65 2.26
CA THR A 76 1.76 -6.29 2.78
C THR A 76 1.80 -5.24 1.69
N THR A 77 2.71 -5.38 0.75
CA THR A 77 2.81 -4.45 -0.38
C THR A 77 1.52 -4.43 -1.20
N LEU A 78 0.94 -5.60 -1.51
CA LEU A 78 -0.32 -5.67 -2.24
C LEU A 78 -1.49 -5.09 -1.47
N PHE A 79 -1.58 -5.35 -0.17
CA PHE A 79 -2.63 -4.79 0.67
C PHE A 79 -2.58 -3.25 0.69
N ILE A 80 -1.38 -2.68 0.91
CA ILE A 80 -1.16 -1.24 0.94
C ILE A 80 -1.39 -0.63 -0.45
N PHE A 81 -1.01 -1.33 -1.52
CA PHE A 81 -1.32 -0.92 -2.89
C PHE A 81 -2.82 -0.80 -3.12
N ILE A 82 -3.62 -1.81 -2.73
CA ILE A 82 -5.08 -1.78 -2.89
C ILE A 82 -5.70 -0.61 -2.11
N LEU A 83 -5.23 -0.37 -0.87
CA LEU A 83 -5.69 0.75 -0.05
C LEU A 83 -5.40 2.10 -0.71
N ASN A 84 -4.15 2.34 -1.14
CA ASN A 84 -3.76 3.61 -1.75
C ASN A 84 -4.34 3.80 -3.16
N TRP A 85 -4.54 2.72 -3.92
CA TRP A 85 -5.12 2.79 -5.27
C TRP A 85 -6.60 3.19 -5.26
N SER A 86 -7.34 2.75 -4.24
CA SER A 86 -8.76 3.07 -4.05
C SER A 86 -8.99 4.34 -3.23
N GLU A 87 -7.92 4.96 -2.72
CA GLU A 87 -7.97 6.16 -1.92
C GLU A 87 -8.53 7.34 -2.73
N PHE A 88 -9.50 8.05 -2.14
CA PHE A 88 -10.21 9.16 -2.78
C PHE A 88 -10.12 10.48 -1.99
N LEU A 89 -10.27 10.45 -0.66
CA LEU A 89 -10.48 11.64 0.15
C LEU A 89 -9.23 12.51 0.24
N PHE A 90 -8.05 11.92 0.45
CA PHE A 90 -6.80 12.69 0.52
C PHE A 90 -6.45 13.25 -0.84
N ALA A 91 -6.60 12.46 -1.91
CA ALA A 91 -6.42 12.95 -3.27
C ALA A 91 -7.37 14.11 -3.59
N LEU A 92 -8.66 13.99 -3.28
CA LEU A 92 -9.66 15.02 -3.54
C LEU A 92 -9.30 16.37 -2.89
N VAL A 93 -8.75 16.32 -1.68
CA VAL A 93 -8.50 17.52 -0.87
C VAL A 93 -7.12 18.11 -1.12
N LEU A 94 -6.13 17.30 -1.51
CA LEU A 94 -4.75 17.74 -1.72
C LEU A 94 -4.38 17.94 -3.21
N SER A 95 -5.27 17.62 -4.15
CA SER A 95 -5.02 17.81 -5.58
C SER A 95 -6.07 18.71 -6.24
N TYR A 96 -5.68 19.44 -7.28
CA TYR A 96 -6.61 20.27 -8.05
C TYR A 96 -6.32 20.27 -9.56
N SER A 97 -5.09 20.60 -10.00
CA SER A 97 -4.79 20.83 -11.41
C SER A 97 -3.62 20.03 -11.97
N ASN A 98 -2.49 20.01 -11.26
CA ASN A 98 -1.24 19.46 -11.76
C ASN A 98 -1.18 17.94 -11.57
N ILE A 99 -1.81 17.44 -10.51
CA ILE A 99 -1.90 16.01 -10.24
C ILE A 99 -3.36 15.63 -10.03
N GLU A 100 -3.69 14.40 -10.40
CA GLU A 100 -5.03 13.89 -10.16
C GLU A 100 -5.00 12.36 -10.15
N THR A 101 -5.70 11.76 -9.20
CA THR A 101 -5.87 10.31 -9.15
C THR A 101 -7.10 9.88 -9.95
N ILE A 102 -7.13 8.60 -10.35
CA ILE A 102 -8.25 8.05 -11.11
C ILE A 102 -9.59 8.21 -10.35
N PRO A 103 -9.70 7.93 -9.03
CA PRO A 103 -10.93 8.16 -8.27
C PRO A 103 -11.40 9.62 -8.30
N VAL A 104 -10.48 10.59 -8.20
CA VAL A 104 -10.81 12.01 -8.29
C VAL A 104 -11.33 12.37 -9.68
N ARG A 105 -10.68 11.87 -10.74
CA ARG A 105 -11.12 12.10 -12.13
C ARG A 105 -12.48 11.48 -12.41
N LEU A 106 -12.75 10.29 -11.87
CA LEU A 106 -14.06 9.65 -11.96
C LEU A 106 -15.17 10.51 -11.32
N ALA A 107 -14.90 11.12 -10.17
CA ALA A 107 -15.85 12.02 -9.51
C ALA A 107 -16.14 13.28 -10.34
N LYS A 108 -15.15 13.81 -11.07
CA LYS A 108 -15.34 15.00 -11.93
C LYS A 108 -16.28 14.77 -13.12
N TYR A 109 -16.47 13.53 -13.58
CA TYR A 109 -17.42 13.20 -14.66
C TYR A 109 -18.89 13.24 -14.24
N VAL A 110 -19.15 13.37 -12.93
CA VAL A 110 -20.48 13.66 -12.39
C VAL A 110 -20.58 15.18 -12.22
N THR A 111 -21.10 15.88 -13.23
CA THR A 111 -21.17 17.34 -13.21
C THR A 111 -22.62 17.81 -13.08
N ALA A 112 -22.88 18.73 -12.15
CA ALA A 112 -24.21 19.30 -11.92
C ALA A 112 -24.74 20.15 -13.10
N THR A 113 -23.85 20.67 -13.95
CA THR A 113 -24.18 21.60 -15.05
C THR A 113 -24.27 20.96 -16.44
N ALA A 114 -23.56 19.87 -16.70
CA ALA A 114 -23.48 19.24 -18.03
C ALA A 114 -24.12 17.83 -18.09
N GLY A 115 -24.64 17.33 -16.96
CA GLY A 115 -25.05 15.94 -16.82
C GLY A 115 -23.84 15.01 -16.67
N THR A 116 -24.13 13.72 -16.45
CA THR A 116 -23.09 12.70 -16.21
C THR A 116 -22.61 12.09 -17.52
N LEU A 117 -21.30 12.09 -17.75
CA LEU A 117 -20.69 11.45 -18.93
C LEU A 117 -20.50 9.94 -18.72
N TYR A 118 -21.61 9.19 -18.69
CA TYR A 118 -21.63 7.76 -18.34
C TYR A 118 -20.67 6.91 -19.17
N GLY A 119 -20.55 7.17 -20.48
CA GLY A 119 -19.67 6.37 -21.35
C GLY A 119 -18.19 6.48 -20.98
N VAL A 120 -17.69 7.72 -20.82
CA VAL A 120 -16.28 7.97 -20.46
C VAL A 120 -16.01 7.55 -19.02
N GLN A 121 -16.96 7.80 -18.11
CA GLN A 121 -16.85 7.39 -16.72
C GLN A 121 -16.77 5.87 -16.57
N ALA A 122 -17.62 5.12 -17.28
CA ALA A 122 -17.59 3.66 -17.27
C ALA A 122 -16.29 3.11 -17.86
N ALA A 123 -15.82 3.67 -18.98
CA ALA A 123 -14.55 3.26 -19.59
C ALA A 123 -13.36 3.46 -18.64
N LEU A 124 -13.29 4.63 -17.98
CA LEU A 124 -12.25 4.90 -16.99
C LEU A 124 -12.38 3.98 -15.77
N ALA A 125 -13.60 3.69 -15.30
CA ALA A 125 -13.82 2.79 -14.18
C ALA A 125 -13.35 1.36 -14.48
N VAL A 126 -13.58 0.86 -15.70
CA VAL A 126 -13.07 -0.45 -16.15
C VAL A 126 -11.55 -0.48 -16.12
N LEU A 127 -10.89 0.56 -16.65
CA LEU A 127 -9.43 0.67 -16.60
C LEU A 127 -8.92 0.78 -15.16
N ALA A 128 -9.62 1.52 -14.29
CA ALA A 128 -9.28 1.67 -12.88
C ALA A 128 -9.33 0.34 -12.10
N MET A 129 -10.21 -0.57 -12.50
CA MET A 129 -10.34 -1.89 -11.88
C MET A 129 -9.21 -2.86 -12.28
N LEU A 130 -8.58 -2.70 -13.45
CA LEU A 130 -7.58 -3.66 -13.94
C LEU A 130 -6.44 -3.90 -12.95
N PRO A 131 -5.80 -2.88 -12.35
CA PRO A 131 -4.68 -3.10 -11.42
C PRO A 131 -5.13 -3.77 -10.13
N LEU A 132 -6.35 -3.49 -9.66
CA LEU A 132 -6.93 -4.16 -8.49
C LEU A 132 -7.22 -5.63 -8.76
N VAL A 133 -7.75 -5.96 -9.94
CA VAL A 133 -7.98 -7.35 -10.36
C VAL A 133 -6.67 -8.11 -10.46
N ILE A 134 -5.64 -7.51 -11.08
CA ILE A 134 -4.29 -8.09 -11.17
C ILE A 134 -3.71 -8.32 -9.78
N ALA A 135 -3.77 -7.32 -8.89
CA ALA A 135 -3.32 -7.45 -7.51
C ALA A 135 -4.08 -8.56 -6.76
N GLY A 136 -5.40 -8.67 -6.99
CA GLY A 136 -6.26 -9.72 -6.46
C GLY A 136 -5.84 -11.14 -6.90
N PHE A 137 -5.47 -11.33 -8.17
CA PHE A 137 -4.94 -12.62 -8.62
C PHE A 137 -3.56 -12.92 -8.02
N LEU A 138 -2.70 -11.92 -7.85
CA LEU A 138 -1.38 -12.09 -7.25
C LEU A 138 -1.44 -12.45 -5.76
N ILE A 139 -2.39 -11.86 -5.01
CA ILE A 139 -2.51 -12.13 -3.57
C ILE A 139 -3.06 -13.55 -3.30
N GLN A 140 -3.99 -14.05 -4.13
CA GLN A 140 -4.58 -15.39 -3.98
C GLN A 140 -3.52 -16.49 -3.92
N LYS A 141 -2.49 -16.41 -4.78
CA LYS A 141 -1.37 -17.38 -4.81
C LYS A 141 -0.56 -17.41 -3.50
N HIS A 142 -0.49 -16.28 -2.81
CA HIS A 142 0.26 -16.14 -1.56
C HIS A 142 -0.59 -16.49 -0.34
N LEU A 143 -1.88 -16.14 -0.36
CA LEU A 143 -2.84 -16.51 0.68
C LEU A 143 -3.02 -18.04 0.75
N ALA A 144 -3.07 -18.71 -0.41
CA ALA A 144 -3.12 -20.17 -0.47
C ALA A 144 -1.91 -20.87 0.17
N ARG A 145 -0.72 -20.25 0.14
CA ARG A 145 0.49 -20.76 0.82
C ARG A 145 0.51 -20.43 2.32
N GLY A 146 0.02 -19.26 2.72
CA GLY A 146 -0.09 -18.87 4.13
C GLY A 146 -1.05 -19.76 4.93
N MET A 147 -2.16 -20.16 4.33
CA MET A 147 -3.14 -21.05 4.97
C MET A 147 -2.62 -22.49 5.16
N THR A 148 -1.70 -22.97 4.32
CA THR A 148 -1.12 -24.31 4.47
C THR A 148 -0.07 -24.42 5.58
N PHE A 149 0.64 -23.34 5.91
CA PHE A 149 1.59 -23.33 7.04
C PHE A 149 0.88 -23.05 8.38
N GLY A 150 -0.25 -22.33 8.38
CA GLY A 150 -1.09 -22.14 9.57
C GLY A 150 -1.91 -23.38 10.00
N ALA A 151 -2.11 -24.35 9.09
CA ALA A 151 -2.87 -25.57 9.36
C ALA A 151 -2.05 -26.73 9.94
N VAL A 152 -0.71 -26.59 10.02
CA VAL A 152 0.18 -27.58 10.64
C VAL A 152 0.75 -27.03 11.96
N LYS A 153 -0.16 -26.67 12.86
CA LYS A 153 0.13 -26.56 14.30
C LYS A 153 -0.94 -27.33 15.08
N ARG A 154 -0.75 -28.64 15.12
CA ARG A 154 -1.08 -29.50 16.27
C ARG A 154 0.10 -30.42 16.49
#